data_AF-A0AAU3YEU6-F1
#
_entry.id   AF-A0AAU3YEU6-F1
#
_cell.length_a   1.000
_cell.length_b   1.000
_cell.length_c   1.000
_cell.angle_alpha   90.00
_cell.angle_beta   90.00
_cell.angle_gamma   90.00
#
_symmetry.space_group_name_H-M   'P 1'
#
loop_
_entity.id
_entity.type
_entity.pdbx_description
1 polymer ?
#
loop_
_entity_poly.entity_id
_entity_poly.type
_entity_poly.pdbx_seq_one_letter_code
_entity_poly.pdbx_strand_id
1 'polypeptide(L)'
;MKDEVGEVVDTTSDHFDGLEPSTAYTYTVVAKGDGVSTLDSEPVTSSFTTGDPQLTPPANLVVSGVGTDTATLTWDPVDNATDYSVYATNVTNGGVNSSDETAQTTYTFIGLLPGCDFTAYVTAHDSTGTWGISGKSEVVSFATTSAS
;
A
#
# COMPACT_ATOMS: atom_id res chain seq x y z
N MET A 1 11.63 -15.68 -21.11
CA MET A 1 12.67 -14.82 -20.53
C MET A 1 12.60 -13.52 -21.29
N LYS A 2 12.25 -12.40 -20.63
CA LYS A 2 12.44 -11.09 -21.24
C LYS A 2 13.93 -10.81 -21.13
N ASP A 3 14.63 -10.84 -22.25
CA ASP A 3 16.04 -10.47 -22.30
C ASP A 3 16.10 -8.95 -22.21
N GLU A 4 16.44 -8.42 -21.04
CA GLU A 4 16.80 -7.02 -20.89
C GLU A 4 18.28 -6.87 -21.27
N VAL A 5 18.54 -5.94 -22.20
CA VAL A 5 19.87 -5.73 -22.78
C VAL A 5 20.74 -5.06 -21.71
N GLY A 6 21.83 -5.73 -21.31
CA GLY A 6 22.70 -5.25 -20.23
C GLY A 6 23.21 -3.83 -20.45
N GLU A 7 23.09 -3.00 -19.40
CA GLU A 7 23.60 -1.63 -19.36
C GLU A 7 25.08 -1.64 -18.94
N VAL A 8 25.91 -0.83 -19.62
CA VAL A 8 27.30 -0.60 -19.19
C VAL A 8 27.31 0.63 -18.30
N VAL A 9 27.59 0.41 -17.02
CA VAL A 9 27.64 1.47 -15.99
C VAL A 9 29.08 1.66 -15.48
N ASP A 10 29.46 2.91 -15.20
CA ASP A 10 30.75 3.26 -14.58
C ASP A 10 30.69 3.23 -13.03
N THR A 11 29.65 2.61 -12.48
CA THR A 11 29.38 2.48 -11.04
C THR A 11 29.52 1.02 -10.58
N THR A 12 29.70 0.82 -9.27
CA THR A 12 29.72 -0.53 -8.67
C THR A 12 28.33 -1.00 -8.21
N SER A 13 27.28 -0.35 -8.71
CA SER A 13 25.89 -0.61 -8.33
C SER A 13 24.96 -0.14 -9.44
N ASP A 14 23.85 -0.84 -9.60
CA ASP A 14 22.78 -0.48 -10.53
C ASP A 14 21.41 -0.76 -9.90
N HIS A 15 20.35 -0.19 -10.48
CA HIS A 15 18.98 -0.33 -10.01
C HIS A 15 18.06 -0.83 -11.13
N PHE A 16 17.30 -1.88 -10.85
CA PHE A 16 16.33 -2.45 -11.79
C PHE A 16 14.91 -2.11 -11.34
N ASP A 17 14.18 -1.40 -12.20
CA ASP A 17 12.78 -1.05 -12.01
C ASP A 17 11.84 -2.00 -12.78
N GLY A 18 10.56 -1.98 -12.44
CA GLY A 18 9.52 -2.68 -13.23
C GLY A 18 9.60 -4.22 -13.17
N LEU A 19 10.29 -4.77 -12.18
CA LEU A 19 10.35 -6.21 -11.94
C LEU A 19 8.98 -6.75 -11.52
N GLU A 20 8.63 -7.92 -12.04
CA GLU A 20 7.41 -8.63 -11.66
C GLU A 20 7.57 -9.16 -10.23
N PRO A 21 6.54 -9.03 -9.38
CA PRO A 21 6.61 -9.48 -8.00
C PRO A 21 6.63 -11.01 -7.89
N SER A 22 7.07 -11.53 -6.74
CA SER A 22 7.30 -12.97 -6.48
C SER A 22 8.07 -13.70 -7.60
N THR A 23 8.90 -12.99 -8.37
CA THR A 23 9.62 -13.54 -9.53
C THR A 23 11.12 -13.59 -9.25
N ALA A 24 11.73 -14.73 -9.60
CA ALA A 24 13.16 -14.93 -9.49
C ALA A 24 13.87 -14.32 -10.70
N TYR A 25 14.84 -13.44 -10.45
CA TYR A 25 15.70 -12.82 -11.44
C TYR A 25 17.15 -13.25 -11.23
N THR A 26 17.86 -13.39 -12.35
CA THR A 26 19.29 -13.67 -12.37
C THR A 26 19.99 -12.50 -13.04
N TYR A 27 21.04 -11.98 -12.43
CA TYR A 27 21.88 -10.94 -13.01
C TYR A 27 23.34 -11.39 -13.10
N THR A 28 24.03 -10.89 -14.11
CA THR A 28 25.43 -11.19 -14.38
C THR A 28 26.22 -9.89 -14.49
N VAL A 29 27.33 -9.80 -13.77
CA VAL A 29 28.24 -8.66 -13.79
C VAL A 29 29.56 -9.07 -14.44
N VAL A 30 30.04 -8.27 -15.39
CA VAL A 30 31.34 -8.41 -16.05
C VAL A 30 32.06 -7.08 -15.97
N ALA A 31 33.25 -7.05 -15.37
CA ALA A 31 34.08 -5.86 -15.44
C ALA A 31 34.66 -5.75 -16.86
N LYS A 32 34.43 -4.61 -17.52
CA LYS A 32 34.91 -4.37 -18.88
C LYS A 32 36.33 -3.83 -18.87
N GLY A 33 37.21 -4.52 -19.58
CA GLY A 33 38.58 -4.07 -19.82
C GLY A 33 38.63 -3.04 -20.97
N ASP A 34 39.76 -2.36 -21.10
CA ASP A 34 40.02 -1.43 -22.22
C ASP A 34 40.24 -2.15 -23.57
N GLY A 35 40.30 -3.49 -23.57
CA GLY A 35 40.50 -4.32 -24.76
C GLY A 35 41.89 -4.18 -25.40
N VAL A 36 42.77 -3.40 -24.78
CA VAL A 36 44.13 -3.10 -25.27
C VAL A 36 45.18 -3.60 -24.29
N SER A 37 45.04 -3.26 -23.02
CA SER A 37 45.95 -3.65 -21.93
C SER A 37 45.30 -4.57 -20.90
N THR A 38 43.97 -4.58 -20.85
CA THR A 38 43.15 -5.32 -19.89
C THR A 38 42.01 -6.03 -20.61
N LEU A 39 41.82 -7.30 -20.28
CA LEU A 39 40.68 -8.10 -20.74
C LEU A 39 39.51 -7.94 -19.76
N ASP A 40 38.31 -8.23 -20.24
CA ASP A 40 37.13 -8.36 -19.39
C ASP A 40 37.36 -9.41 -18.29
N SER A 41 36.72 -9.22 -17.13
CA SER A 41 36.74 -10.25 -16.07
C SER A 41 35.92 -11.47 -16.45
N GLU A 42 36.15 -12.58 -15.75
CA GLU A 42 35.15 -13.65 -15.72
C GLU A 42 33.82 -13.10 -15.18
N PRO A 43 32.67 -13.55 -15.71
CA PRO A 43 31.36 -13.12 -15.25
C PRO A 43 31.09 -13.63 -13.83
N VAL A 44 30.50 -12.79 -13.01
CA VAL A 44 29.91 -13.19 -11.72
C VAL A 44 28.40 -13.16 -11.87
N THR A 45 27.75 -14.28 -11.59
CA THR A 45 26.29 -14.42 -11.65
C THR A 45 25.72 -14.59 -10.26
N SER A 46 24.63 -13.90 -9.99
CA SER A 46 23.85 -14.06 -8.76
C SER A 46 22.35 -13.95 -9.09
N SER A 47 21.52 -14.37 -8.14
CA SER A 47 20.07 -14.37 -8.29
C SER A 47 19.40 -13.81 -7.05
N PHE A 48 18.27 -13.16 -7.26
CA PHE A 48 17.39 -12.71 -6.20
C PHE A 48 15.93 -12.96 -6.58
N THR A 49 15.05 -12.99 -5.59
CA THR A 49 13.61 -13.06 -5.81
C THR A 49 13.02 -11.75 -5.31
N THR A 50 12.21 -11.09 -6.14
CA THR A 50 11.45 -9.91 -5.72
C THR A 50 10.49 -10.28 -4.59
N GLY A 51 10.18 -9.31 -3.72
CA GLY A 51 9.23 -9.52 -2.63
C GLY A 51 7.85 -9.95 -3.11
N ASP A 52 7.06 -10.47 -2.17
CA ASP A 52 5.65 -10.65 -2.41
C ASP A 52 5.04 -9.28 -2.71
N PRO A 53 4.10 -9.25 -3.64
CA PRO A 53 3.48 -8.00 -3.99
C PRO A 53 2.56 -7.51 -2.90
N GLN A 54 2.51 -6.18 -2.76
CA GLN A 54 1.89 -5.52 -1.64
C GLN A 54 0.81 -4.55 -2.13
N LEU A 55 -0.34 -4.57 -1.47
CA LEU A 55 -1.38 -3.58 -1.73
C LEU A 55 -0.89 -2.17 -1.34
N THR A 56 -1.21 -1.20 -2.18
CA THR A 56 -1.02 0.21 -1.83
C THR A 56 -2.05 0.63 -0.78
N PRO A 57 -1.72 1.57 0.12
CA PRO A 57 -2.71 2.13 1.02
C PRO A 57 -3.83 2.84 0.23
N PRO A 58 -5.10 2.76 0.68
CA PRO A 58 -6.16 3.60 0.14
C PRO A 58 -5.79 5.08 0.24
N ALA A 59 -6.14 5.85 -0.78
CA ALA A 59 -5.84 7.28 -0.87
C ALA A 59 -7.12 8.11 -1.01
N ASN A 60 -6.98 9.42 -0.85
CA ASN A 60 -8.07 10.38 -1.00
C ASN A 60 -9.27 10.07 -0.09
N LEU A 61 -8.99 9.66 1.15
CA LEU A 61 -10.01 9.41 2.15
C LEU A 61 -10.73 10.73 2.49
N VAL A 62 -12.05 10.73 2.33
CA VAL A 62 -12.93 11.88 2.61
C VAL A 62 -14.05 11.45 3.54
N VAL A 63 -14.41 12.35 4.47
CA VAL A 63 -15.58 12.21 5.35
C VAL A 63 -16.71 13.09 4.85
N SER A 64 -17.94 12.56 4.82
CA SER A 64 -19.15 13.28 4.50
C SER A 64 -20.36 12.74 5.28
N GLY A 65 -21.53 13.39 5.15
CA GLY A 65 -22.78 12.89 5.74
C GLY A 65 -22.73 12.69 7.26
N VAL A 66 -22.01 13.58 7.96
CA VAL A 66 -21.84 13.47 9.42
C VAL A 66 -23.13 13.91 10.12
N GLY A 67 -23.73 12.99 10.87
CA GLY A 67 -24.92 13.22 11.68
C GLY A 67 -24.66 13.09 13.18
N THR A 68 -25.72 12.85 13.94
CA THR A 68 -25.65 12.59 15.38
C THR A 68 -24.92 11.30 15.71
N ASP A 69 -25.12 10.26 14.90
CA ASP A 69 -24.62 8.91 15.14
C ASP A 69 -24.13 8.24 13.84
N THR A 70 -23.91 9.03 12.79
CA THR A 70 -23.55 8.54 11.46
C THR A 70 -22.41 9.36 10.86
N ALA A 71 -21.60 8.71 10.02
CA ALA A 71 -20.62 9.37 9.16
C ALA A 71 -20.28 8.47 7.97
N THR A 72 -20.09 9.04 6.79
CA THR A 72 -19.75 8.30 5.58
C THR A 72 -18.31 8.59 5.17
N LEU A 73 -17.55 7.52 4.94
CA LEU A 73 -16.21 7.55 4.36
C LEU A 73 -16.24 7.14 2.89
N THR A 74 -15.44 7.81 2.08
CA THR A 74 -15.18 7.46 0.67
C THR A 74 -13.69 7.57 0.37
N TRP A 75 -13.15 6.68 -0.45
CA TRP A 75 -11.73 6.65 -0.84
C TRP A 75 -11.57 6.14 -2.28
N ASP A 76 -10.34 6.21 -2.81
CA ASP A 76 -10.03 5.69 -4.14
C ASP A 76 -9.82 4.16 -4.13
N PRO A 77 -10.22 3.44 -5.20
CA PRO A 77 -9.98 2.01 -5.30
C PRO A 77 -8.48 1.67 -5.30
N VAL A 78 -8.13 0.58 -4.62
CA VAL A 78 -6.78 0.02 -4.59
C VAL A 78 -6.69 -1.16 -5.57
N ASP A 79 -5.68 -1.14 -6.44
CA ASP A 79 -5.46 -2.23 -7.40
C ASP A 79 -5.22 -3.55 -6.67
N ASN A 80 -5.90 -4.60 -7.15
CA ASN A 80 -5.89 -5.96 -6.59
C ASN A 80 -6.52 -6.11 -5.18
N ALA A 81 -7.04 -5.04 -4.58
CA ALA A 81 -7.84 -5.15 -3.37
C ALA A 81 -9.23 -5.70 -3.71
N THR A 82 -9.75 -6.58 -2.85
CA THR A 82 -11.12 -7.09 -2.98
C THR A 82 -12.04 -6.57 -1.90
N ASP A 83 -11.48 -6.14 -0.77
CA ASP A 83 -12.23 -5.64 0.37
C ASP A 83 -11.37 -4.66 1.20
N TYR A 84 -12.03 -3.91 2.09
CA TYR A 84 -11.46 -2.82 2.86
C TYR A 84 -11.93 -2.89 4.30
N SER A 85 -10.99 -2.79 5.24
CA SER A 85 -11.31 -2.63 6.65
C SER A 85 -11.35 -1.15 6.99
N VAL A 86 -12.44 -0.68 7.58
CA VAL A 86 -12.66 0.71 7.98
C VAL A 86 -12.61 0.84 9.49
N TYR A 87 -12.02 1.92 9.99
CA TYR A 87 -11.85 2.14 11.42
C TYR A 87 -12.27 3.56 11.80
N ALA A 88 -13.08 3.70 12.85
CA ALA A 88 -13.41 4.97 13.49
C ALA A 88 -13.11 4.89 15.00
N THR A 89 -12.21 5.76 15.47
CA THR A 89 -11.77 5.84 16.86
C THR A 89 -12.32 7.10 17.50
N ASN A 90 -12.98 6.98 18.64
CA ASN A 90 -13.47 8.13 19.40
C ASN A 90 -12.31 8.72 20.20
N VAL A 91 -11.91 9.94 19.85
CA VAL A 91 -10.77 10.62 20.49
C VAL A 91 -11.17 11.41 21.73
N THR A 92 -12.46 11.74 21.89
CA THR A 92 -12.97 12.41 23.10
C THR A 92 -12.82 11.54 24.36
N ASN A 93 -13.04 10.22 24.23
CA ASN A 93 -13.00 9.27 25.36
C ASN A 93 -11.90 8.20 25.26
N GLY A 94 -11.03 8.27 24.24
CA GLY A 94 -9.87 7.37 24.10
C GLY A 94 -10.19 5.90 23.79
N GLY A 95 -11.38 5.62 23.22
CA GLY A 95 -11.83 4.28 22.86
C GLY A 95 -11.89 4.06 21.34
N VAL A 96 -11.53 2.87 20.87
CA VAL A 96 -11.82 2.41 19.50
C VAL A 96 -13.27 1.92 19.48
N ASN A 97 -14.17 2.58 18.75
CA ASN A 97 -15.62 2.40 18.94
C ASN A 97 -16.38 1.87 17.71
N SER A 98 -15.77 1.80 16.52
CA SER A 98 -16.39 1.12 15.38
C SER A 98 -15.37 0.69 14.33
N SER A 99 -15.50 -0.54 13.84
CA SER A 99 -14.76 -1.06 12.69
C SER A 99 -15.62 -2.06 11.93
N ASP A 100 -15.46 -2.12 10.62
CA ASP A 100 -16.20 -3.04 9.75
C ASP A 100 -15.42 -3.30 8.45
N GLU A 101 -15.98 -4.15 7.59
CA GLU A 101 -15.44 -4.51 6.29
C GLU A 101 -16.42 -4.18 5.15
N THR A 102 -15.89 -3.90 3.96
CA THR A 102 -16.70 -3.62 2.77
C THR A 102 -15.91 -3.84 1.49
N ALA A 103 -16.54 -4.46 0.50
CA ALA A 103 -16.00 -4.58 -0.85
C ALA A 103 -16.17 -3.30 -1.70
N GLN A 104 -16.82 -2.26 -1.16
CA GLN A 104 -17.03 -0.98 -1.83
C GLN A 104 -16.00 0.05 -1.40
N THR A 105 -15.79 1.08 -2.21
CA THR A 105 -14.92 2.23 -1.86
C THR A 105 -15.66 3.30 -1.05
N THR A 106 -16.69 2.89 -0.32
CA THR A 106 -17.51 3.72 0.54
C THR A 106 -18.03 2.90 1.72
N TYR A 107 -18.15 3.55 2.87
CA TYR A 107 -18.75 2.95 4.06
C TYR A 107 -19.43 4.00 4.92
N THR A 108 -20.63 3.72 5.41
CA THR A 108 -21.36 4.57 6.35
C THR A 108 -21.35 3.93 7.73
N PHE A 109 -20.61 4.53 8.66
CA PHE A 109 -20.73 4.20 10.06
C PHE A 109 -22.10 4.60 10.59
N ILE A 110 -22.70 3.71 11.39
CA ILE A 110 -23.95 3.92 12.11
C ILE A 110 -23.73 3.62 13.59
N GLY A 111 -24.48 4.28 14.48
CA GLY A 111 -24.37 4.09 15.93
C GLY A 111 -23.13 4.71 16.57
N LEU A 112 -22.54 5.74 15.94
CA LEU A 112 -21.49 6.54 16.55
C LEU A 112 -22.03 7.32 17.75
N LEU A 113 -21.17 7.61 18.72
CA LEU A 113 -21.55 8.42 19.89
C LEU A 113 -21.80 9.88 19.48
N PRO A 114 -22.96 10.48 19.85
CA PRO A 114 -23.24 11.89 19.56
C PRO A 114 -22.32 12.87 20.28
N GLY A 115 -22.08 14.02 19.64
CA GLY A 115 -21.27 15.12 20.18
C GLY A 115 -19.82 14.74 20.49
N CYS A 116 -19.25 13.75 19.78
CA CYS A 116 -17.90 13.27 20.00
C CYS A 116 -17.02 13.49 18.77
N ASP A 117 -15.73 13.67 19.02
CA ASP A 117 -14.69 13.72 18.00
C ASP A 117 -14.22 12.30 17.67
N PHE A 118 -14.03 12.05 16.38
CA PHE A 118 -13.54 10.80 15.83
C PHE A 118 -12.36 11.03 14.89
N THR A 119 -11.46 10.07 14.85
CA THR A 119 -10.48 9.89 13.78
C THR A 119 -10.78 8.59 13.03
N ALA A 120 -10.63 8.59 11.71
CA ALA A 120 -10.85 7.41 10.90
C ALA A 120 -9.75 7.17 9.86
N TYR A 121 -9.59 5.91 9.49
CA TYR A 121 -8.69 5.45 8.43
C TYR A 121 -9.20 4.14 7.81
N VAL A 122 -8.65 3.79 6.65
CA VAL A 122 -9.02 2.58 5.89
C VAL A 122 -7.77 1.80 5.52
N THR A 123 -7.87 0.48 5.47
CA THR A 123 -6.86 -0.43 4.92
C THR A 123 -7.49 -1.34 3.87
N ALA A 124 -6.77 -1.63 2.79
CA ALA A 124 -7.18 -2.58 1.76
C ALA A 124 -6.66 -3.99 2.07
N HIS A 125 -7.40 -5.01 1.67
CA HIS A 125 -6.97 -6.39 1.71
C HIS A 125 -7.45 -7.17 0.48
N ASP A 126 -6.69 -8.20 0.11
CA ASP A 126 -7.08 -9.12 -0.95
C ASP A 126 -7.88 -10.32 -0.39
N SER A 127 -8.67 -10.96 -1.26
CA SER A 127 -9.60 -12.03 -0.87
C SER A 127 -8.93 -13.33 -0.41
N THR A 128 -7.63 -13.47 -0.65
CA THR A 128 -6.86 -14.68 -0.34
C THR A 128 -5.86 -14.45 0.80
N GLY A 129 -5.80 -13.24 1.37
CA GLY A 129 -4.80 -12.80 2.35
C GLY A 129 -3.35 -12.95 1.86
N THR A 130 -3.13 -13.08 0.56
CA THR A 130 -1.85 -13.51 -0.03
C THR A 130 -0.84 -12.37 -0.16
N TRP A 131 -1.33 -11.18 -0.45
CA TRP A 131 -0.61 -9.91 -0.59
C TRP A 131 -0.67 -9.12 0.74
N GLY A 132 -1.48 -9.60 1.69
CA GLY A 132 -1.61 -9.08 3.04
C GLY A 132 -2.58 -7.88 3.14
N ILE A 133 -2.45 -7.14 4.23
CA ILE A 133 -3.18 -5.90 4.49
C ILE A 133 -2.29 -4.73 4.06
N SER A 134 -2.84 -3.75 3.35
CA SER A 134 -2.11 -2.53 2.99
C SER A 134 -1.68 -1.72 4.22
N GLY A 135 -0.84 -0.71 4.01
CA GLY A 135 -0.72 0.38 4.98
C GLY A 135 -2.05 1.12 5.19
N LYS A 136 -2.11 1.95 6.23
CA LYS A 136 -3.26 2.83 6.48
C LYS A 136 -3.32 3.95 5.44
N SER A 137 -4.53 4.33 5.06
CA SER A 137 -4.79 5.61 4.39
C SER A 137 -4.30 6.80 5.23
N GLU A 138 -4.45 8.01 4.70
CA GLU A 138 -4.43 9.19 5.58
C GLU A 138 -5.48 9.07 6.69
N VAL A 139 -5.20 9.68 7.84
CA VAL A 139 -6.15 9.74 8.96
C VAL A 139 -6.96 11.01 8.82
N VAL A 140 -8.28 10.87 8.80
CA VAL A 140 -9.24 11.97 8.75
C VAL A 140 -9.93 12.16 10.09
N SER A 141 -10.32 13.39 10.42
CA SER A 141 -11.03 13.71 11.66
C SER A 141 -12.41 14.29 11.36
N PHE A 142 -13.38 13.98 12.21
CA PHE A 142 -14.73 14.54 12.14
C PHE A 142 -15.39 14.54 13.52
N ALA A 143 -16.42 15.36 13.70
CA ALA A 143 -17.19 15.44 14.95
C ALA A 143 -18.66 15.16 14.68
N THR A 144 -19.25 14.20 15.40
CA THR A 144 -20.69 13.94 15.34
C THR A 144 -21.46 15.11 15.95
N THR A 145 -22.65 15.38 15.45
CA THR A 145 -23.48 16.44 16.02
C THR A 145 -24.04 16.01 17.38
N SER A 146 -24.35 16.97 18.25
CA SER A 146 -25.00 16.67 19.53
C SER A 146 -26.42 16.12 19.33
N ALA A 147 -26.86 15.25 20.23
CA ALA A 147 -28.26 14.83 20.27
C ALA A 147 -29.19 16.04 20.50
N SER A 148 -30.34 16.04 19.82
CA SER A 148 -31.39 17.05 20.02
C SER A 148 -32.16 16.84 21.32
#